data_AF-A0A348MMY7-F1
#
_entry.id   AF-A0A348MMY7-F1
#
_cell.length_a   1.000
_cell.length_b   1.000
_cell.length_c   1.000
_cell.angle_alpha   90.00
_cell.angle_beta   90.00
_cell.angle_gamma   90.00
#
_symmetry.space_group_name_H-M   'P 1'
#
loop_
_entity.id
_entity.type
_entity.pdbx_description
1 polymer ?
#
loop_
_entity_poly.entity_id
_entity_poly.type
_entity_poly.pdbx_seq_one_letter_code
_entity_poly.pdbx_strand_id
1 'polypeptide(L)'
;MLEQEKEFCIFNFKKSDPDFIMDQFLRSEKEVDRLLSEELIYPAYDYVIKCSHFFNLLDARGVISQKERANYIMRIRNLAKKVAKKYIERREKDEK
;
A
#
# COMPACT_ATOMS: atom_id res chain seq x y z
N MET A 1 9.48 -21.66 16.40
CA MET A 1 8.49 -20.72 15.84
C MET A 1 7.50 -20.40 16.93
N LEU A 2 7.43 -19.12 17.31
CA LEU A 2 6.54 -18.59 18.33
C LEU A 2 5.07 -18.80 17.92
N GLU A 3 4.14 -18.84 18.87
CA GLU A 3 2.71 -19.08 18.60
C GLU A 3 2.15 -18.04 17.61
N GLN A 4 2.44 -16.76 17.84
CA GLN A 4 2.09 -15.66 16.95
C GLN A 4 2.56 -15.88 15.50
N GLU A 5 3.81 -16.33 15.31
CA GLU A 5 4.37 -16.59 13.97
C GLU A 5 3.64 -17.74 13.25
N LYS A 6 3.20 -18.77 13.99
CA LYS A 6 2.39 -19.87 13.44
C LYS A 6 1.06 -19.37 12.93
N GLU A 7 0.38 -18.54 13.71
CA GLU A 7 -0.91 -17.97 13.32
C GLU A 7 -0.79 -17.07 12.10
N PHE A 8 0.19 -16.15 12.06
CA PHE A 8 0.42 -15.29 10.91
C PHE A 8 0.80 -16.08 9.65
N CYS A 9 1.60 -17.14 9.77
CA CYS A 9 1.88 -18.02 8.63
C CYS A 9 0.60 -18.67 8.08
N ILE A 10 -0.22 -19.25 8.96
CA ILE A 10 -1.48 -19.88 8.54
C ILE A 10 -2.39 -18.85 7.87
N PHE A 11 -2.50 -17.65 8.45
CA PHE A 11 -3.29 -16.57 7.88
C PHE A 11 -2.78 -16.17 6.49
N ASN A 12 -1.52 -15.74 6.38
CA ASN A 12 -0.95 -15.19 5.15
C ASN A 12 -1.00 -16.19 3.97
N PHE A 13 -0.69 -17.46 4.21
CA PHE A 13 -0.57 -18.45 3.15
C PHE A 13 -1.87 -19.20 2.83
N LYS A 14 -2.80 -19.33 3.80
CA LYS A 14 -3.94 -20.26 3.67
C LYS A 14 -5.31 -19.66 3.95
N LYS A 15 -5.44 -18.73 4.90
CA LYS A 15 -6.75 -18.28 5.41
C LYS A 15 -7.14 -16.87 5.00
N SER A 16 -6.20 -16.05 4.55
CA SER A 16 -6.50 -14.72 4.04
C SER A 16 -7.41 -14.78 2.80
N ASP A 17 -8.38 -13.87 2.75
CA ASP A 17 -9.31 -13.68 1.64
C ASP A 17 -8.69 -12.75 0.59
N PRO A 18 -8.31 -13.26 -0.61
CA PRO A 18 -7.66 -12.46 -1.63
C PRO A 18 -8.56 -11.36 -2.20
N ASP A 19 -9.86 -11.61 -2.34
CA ASP A 19 -10.80 -10.66 -2.95
C ASP A 19 -11.01 -9.47 -2.02
N PHE A 20 -11.17 -9.75 -0.72
CA PHE A 20 -11.21 -8.71 0.30
C PHE A 20 -9.92 -7.87 0.32
N ILE A 21 -8.74 -8.52 0.32
CA ILE A 21 -7.46 -7.80 0.35
C ILE A 21 -7.26 -6.97 -0.94
N MET A 22 -7.71 -7.47 -2.09
CA MET A 22 -7.67 -6.72 -3.35
C MET A 22 -8.55 -5.47 -3.28
N ASP A 23 -9.79 -5.58 -2.78
CA ASP A 23 -10.66 -4.42 -2.55
C ASP A 23 -10.01 -3.40 -1.60
N GLN A 24 -9.38 -3.86 -0.50
CA GLN A 24 -8.65 -2.99 0.41
C GLN A 24 -7.47 -2.27 -0.26
N PHE A 25 -6.72 -2.96 -1.13
CA PHE A 25 -5.66 -2.35 -1.92
C PHE A 25 -6.21 -1.23 -2.82
N LEU A 26 -7.26 -1.52 -3.60
CA LEU A 26 -7.84 -0.57 -4.55
C LEU A 26 -8.45 0.65 -3.85
N ARG A 27 -9.15 0.45 -2.72
CA ARG A 27 -9.68 1.55 -1.92
C ARG A 27 -8.57 2.41 -1.32
N SER A 28 -7.52 1.77 -0.80
CA SER A 28 -6.38 2.48 -0.22
C SER A 28 -5.65 3.31 -1.27
N GLU A 29 -5.44 2.78 -2.48
CA GLU A 29 -4.84 3.51 -3.59
C GLU A 29 -5.65 4.76 -3.95
N LYS A 30 -6.98 4.63 -4.07
CA LYS A 30 -7.88 5.77 -4.34
C LYS A 30 -7.81 6.82 -3.22
N GLU A 31 -7.70 6.36 -1.98
CA GLU A 31 -7.66 7.24 -0.82
C GLU A 31 -6.37 8.06 -0.76
N VAL A 32 -5.23 7.53 -1.23
CA VAL A 32 -3.99 8.31 -1.40
C VAL A 32 -4.26 9.52 -2.29
N ASP A 33 -4.87 9.32 -3.46
CA ASP A 33 -5.14 10.41 -4.40
C ASP A 33 -6.13 11.43 -3.84
N ARG A 34 -7.18 10.99 -3.13
CA ARG A 34 -8.13 11.89 -2.44
C ARG A 34 -7.42 12.74 -1.39
N LEU A 35 -6.64 12.12 -0.50
CA LEU A 35 -5.95 12.81 0.59
C LEU A 35 -4.90 13.80 0.06
N LEU A 36 -4.20 13.46 -1.02
CA LEU A 36 -3.26 14.39 -1.66
C LEU A 36 -3.96 15.60 -2.30
N SER A 37 -5.20 15.43 -2.78
CA SER A 37 -6.00 16.56 -3.29
C SER A 37 -6.43 17.54 -2.19
N GLU A 38 -6.49 17.06 -0.95
CA GLU A 38 -6.81 17.84 0.26
C GLU A 38 -5.56 18.31 1.01
N GLU A 39 -4.36 18.17 0.40
CA GLU A 39 -3.06 18.49 1.00
C GLU A 39 -2.76 17.74 2.33
N LEU A 40 -3.42 16.60 2.55
CA LEU A 40 -3.24 15.71 3.71
C LEU A 40 -2.14 14.67 3.46
N ILE A 41 -0.89 15.14 3.48
CA ILE A 41 0.28 14.36 3.05
C ILE A 41 0.59 13.15 3.95
N TYR A 42 0.58 13.32 5.27
CA TYR A 42 0.93 12.22 6.19
C TYR A 42 -0.11 11.09 6.18
N PRO A 43 -1.43 11.38 6.23
CA PRO A 43 -2.44 10.35 6.01
C PRO A 43 -2.30 9.65 4.65
N ALA A 44 -2.01 10.41 3.58
CA ALA A 44 -1.76 9.82 2.27
C ALA A 44 -0.58 8.83 2.29
N TYR A 45 0.51 9.18 2.98
CA TYR A 45 1.66 8.29 3.16
C TYR A 45 1.30 6.99 3.89
N ASP A 46 0.50 7.06 4.96
CA ASP A 46 0.03 5.87 5.67
C ASP A 46 -0.76 4.93 4.75
N TYR A 47 -1.60 5.48 3.85
CA TYR A 47 -2.29 4.66 2.87
C TYR A 47 -1.37 4.03 1.82
N VAL A 48 -0.23 4.66 1.48
CA VAL A 48 0.82 4.01 0.66
C VAL A 48 1.42 2.81 1.39
N ILE A 49 1.68 2.94 2.70
CA ILE A 49 2.17 1.81 3.52
C ILE A 49 1.13 0.68 3.55
N LYS A 50 -0.15 1.00 3.72
CA LYS A 50 -1.24 0.01 3.64
C LYS A 50 -1.28 -0.70 2.29
N CYS A 51 -1.15 0.02 1.18
CA CYS A 51 -1.06 -0.58 -0.16
C CYS A 51 0.10 -1.59 -0.25
N SER A 52 1.28 -1.22 0.28
CA SER A 52 2.45 -2.12 0.34
C SER A 52 2.15 -3.38 1.17
N HIS A 53 1.48 -3.23 2.30
CA HIS A 53 1.09 -4.36 3.15
C HIS A 53 0.10 -5.30 2.45
N PHE A 54 -0.97 -4.77 1.85
CA PHE A 54 -1.95 -5.58 1.13
C PHE A 54 -1.34 -6.30 -0.07
N PHE A 55 -0.45 -5.64 -0.81
CA PHE A 55 0.34 -6.29 -1.86
C PHE A 55 1.14 -7.48 -1.32
N ASN A 56 1.85 -7.32 -0.19
CA ASN A 56 2.63 -8.41 0.39
C ASN A 56 1.75 -9.60 0.82
N LEU A 57 0.53 -9.34 1.32
CA LEU A 57 -0.42 -10.39 1.66
C LEU A 57 -0.92 -11.13 0.41
N LEU A 58 -1.22 -10.41 -0.67
CA LEU A 58 -1.63 -11.01 -1.95
C LEU A 58 -0.50 -11.83 -2.59
N ASP A 59 0.75 -11.32 -2.52
CA ASP A 59 1.95 -12.02 -3.01
C ASP A 59 2.17 -13.31 -2.20
N ALA A 60 2.10 -13.23 -0.86
CA ALA A 60 2.20 -14.40 0.02
C ALA A 60 1.09 -15.42 -0.24
N ARG A 61 -0.12 -14.96 -0.56
CA ARG A 61 -1.26 -15.82 -0.87
C ARG A 61 -1.12 -16.56 -2.21
N GLY A 62 -0.18 -16.14 -3.05
CA GLY A 62 0.14 -16.78 -4.33
C GLY A 62 -0.86 -16.47 -5.45
N VAL A 63 -1.68 -15.43 -5.29
CA VAL A 63 -2.71 -15.04 -6.28
C VAL A 63 -2.21 -14.06 -7.33
N ILE A 64 -0.99 -13.50 -7.14
CA ILE A 64 -0.37 -12.54 -8.05
C ILE A 64 0.63 -13.27 -8.96
N SER A 65 0.46 -13.15 -10.27
CA SER A 65 1.45 -13.64 -11.25
C SER A 65 2.71 -12.76 -11.29
N GLN A 66 3.81 -13.26 -11.83
CA GLN A 66 5.05 -12.50 -11.95
C GLN A 66 4.87 -11.17 -12.72
N LYS A 67 4.02 -11.15 -13.75
CA LYS A 67 3.69 -9.95 -14.52
C LYS A 67 2.89 -8.95 -13.68
N GLU A 68 1.89 -9.42 -12.96
CA GLU A 68 1.08 -8.59 -12.06
C GLU A 68 1.92 -8.02 -10.92
N ARG A 69 2.85 -8.80 -10.39
CA ARG A 69 3.76 -8.37 -9.31
C ARG A 69 4.53 -7.11 -9.67
N ALA A 70 5.11 -7.08 -10.86
CA ALA A 70 5.82 -5.89 -11.36
C ALA A 70 4.89 -4.67 -11.48
N ASN A 71 3.64 -4.88 -11.93
CA ASN A 71 2.64 -3.82 -12.04
C ASN A 71 2.23 -3.25 -10.67
N TYR A 72 1.96 -4.09 -9.67
CA TYR A 72 1.63 -3.64 -8.31
C TYR A 72 2.79 -2.86 -7.67
N ILE A 73 4.03 -3.34 -7.81
CA ILE A 73 5.21 -2.61 -7.32
C ILE A 73 5.33 -1.23 -7.99
N MET A 74 5.10 -1.16 -9.30
CA MET A 74 5.12 0.12 -10.02
C MET A 74 4.04 1.09 -9.52
N ARG A 75 2.81 0.60 -9.29
CA ARG A 75 1.71 1.39 -8.71
C ARG A 75 2.08 1.97 -7.35
N ILE A 76 2.54 1.13 -6.41
CA ILE A 76 2.94 1.57 -5.06
C ILE A 76 4.08 2.61 -5.14
N ARG A 77 5.10 2.38 -6.00
CA ARG A 77 6.19 3.33 -6.20
C ARG A 77 5.71 4.68 -6.75
N ASN A 78 4.72 4.67 -7.64
CA ASN A 78 4.15 5.90 -8.16
C ASN A 78 3.37 6.67 -7.09
N LEU A 79 2.62 5.99 -6.22
CA LEU A 79 1.97 6.62 -5.07
C LEU A 79 3.00 7.26 -4.12
N ALA A 80 4.04 6.51 -3.75
CA ALA A 80 5.11 7.02 -2.90
C ALA A 80 5.79 8.26 -3.50
N LYS A 81 6.04 8.27 -4.82
CA LYS A 81 6.58 9.44 -5.53
C LYS A 81 5.64 10.65 -5.47
N LYS A 82 4.33 10.45 -5.67
CA LYS A 82 3.32 11.53 -5.58
C LYS A 82 3.34 12.16 -4.18
N VAL A 83 3.33 11.34 -3.13
CA VAL A 83 3.38 11.78 -1.74
C VAL A 83 4.69 12.55 -1.45
N ALA A 84 5.84 12.00 -1.86
CA ALA A 84 7.13 12.64 -1.65
C ALA A 84 7.24 14.00 -2.37
N LYS A 85 6.74 14.09 -3.61
CA LYS A 85 6.70 15.36 -4.35
C LYS A 85 5.87 16.40 -3.61
N LYS A 86 4.66 16.03 -3.16
CA LYS A 86 3.79 16.90 -2.38
C LYS A 86 4.43 17.35 -1.06
N TYR A 87 5.15 16.45 -0.40
CA TYR A 87 5.88 16.77 0.82
C TYR A 87 6.95 17.84 0.61
N ILE A 88 7.76 17.69 -0.45
CA ILE A 88 8.79 18.68 -0.83
C ILE A 88 8.13 20.01 -1.20
N GLU A 89 7.07 19.99 -2.02
CA GLU A 89 6.31 21.19 -2.38
C GLU A 89 5.78 21.95 -1.15
N ARG A 90 5.29 21.24 -0.12
CA ARG A 90 4.84 21.88 1.13
C ARG A 90 6.00 22.48 1.93
N ARG A 91 7.10 21.73 2.07
CA ARG A 91 8.31 22.20 2.76
C ARG A 91 8.89 23.47 2.14
N GLU A 92 8.97 23.53 0.81
CA GLU A 92 9.47 24.71 0.10
C GLU A 92 8.55 25.94 0.21
N LYS A 93 7.24 25.73 0.44
CA LYS A 93 6.30 26.82 0.73
C LYS A 93 6.45 27.32 2.17
N ASP A 94 6.61 26.40 3.13
CA ASP A 94 6.74 26.75 4.56
C ASP A 94 8.08 27.44 4.87
N GLU A 95 9.10 27.23 4.04
CA GLU A 95 10.44 27.85 4.16
C GLU A 95 10.54 29.21 3.43
N LYS A 96 9.46 29.71 2.80
CA LYS A 96 9.35 31.03 2.16
C LYS A 96 8.51 32.00 2.96
#